data_AF-A0A1A8DCF5-F1
#
_entry.id   AF-A0A1A8DCF5-F1
#
_cell.length_a   1.000
_cell.length_b   1.000
_cell.length_c   1.000
_cell.angle_alpha   90.00
_cell.angle_beta   90.00
_cell.angle_gamma   90.00
#
_symmetry.space_group_name_H-M   'P 1'
#
loop_
_entity.id
_entity.type
_entity.pdbx_description
1 polymer ?
#
loop_
_entity_poly.entity_id
_entity_poly.type
_entity_poly.pdbx_seq_one_letter_code
_entity_poly.pdbx_strand_id
1 'polypeptide(L)'
;IGENEEPANMTECLQWAGPSPPLIRECRVACKDDCTLTAWSKFSECAGCGSSQTRKRSLLGRSKKKEHCLNEDVYPLEETETCPCDEFLSQPYGNWSACILPNPSSYESLQGWMSHRELKECGQGLRYRAVACINQQGHLVNPTLCTDTGYTVEVCHIPCPLDCKLSEWSAWSACSASCGSGLKIRSKWLREKAFNGGRPCPKLDLKNQVYEAVPCNGECIQYEWRIEPWSICTISTMDDLPACGEGVQSRKIRCVKKGETGGENVTVDDGLCDQEETPPRAQVCFLSCPNDCVVSPWGPWSSCPLECDRGAARSG
;
A
#
# COMPACT_ATOMS: atom_id res chain seq x y z
N ILE A 1 -4.91 -16.34 -87.51
CA ILE A 1 -3.79 -15.38 -87.63
C ILE A 1 -2.60 -16.06 -86.98
N GLY A 2 -1.67 -16.53 -87.80
CA GLY A 2 -0.40 -17.10 -87.34
C GLY A 2 0.59 -15.99 -86.99
N GLU A 3 1.61 -16.33 -86.21
CA GLU A 3 2.53 -15.42 -85.50
C GLU A 3 3.35 -14.42 -86.35
N ASN A 4 3.16 -14.34 -87.67
CA ASN A 4 3.92 -13.43 -88.54
C ASN A 4 3.08 -12.43 -89.35
N GLU A 5 1.80 -12.21 -89.02
CA GLU A 5 0.93 -11.16 -89.61
C GLU A 5 0.92 -11.05 -91.16
N GLU A 6 1.32 -12.09 -91.89
CA GLU A 6 1.13 -12.17 -93.34
C GLU A 6 -0.33 -12.57 -93.66
N PRO A 7 -0.94 -11.98 -94.71
CA PRO A 7 -2.29 -12.35 -95.12
C PRO A 7 -2.30 -13.81 -95.56
N ALA A 8 -2.96 -14.67 -94.77
CA ALA A 8 -3.10 -16.08 -95.08
C ALA A 8 -3.75 -16.26 -96.46
N ASN A 9 -3.13 -17.08 -97.30
CA ASN A 9 -3.62 -17.34 -98.65
C ASN A 9 -5.00 -18.00 -98.57
N MET A 10 -5.98 -17.45 -99.29
CA MET A 10 -7.40 -17.86 -99.22
C MET A 10 -7.60 -19.36 -99.48
N THR A 11 -6.69 -19.98 -100.26
CA THR A 11 -6.66 -21.42 -100.54
C THR A 11 -6.31 -22.29 -99.31
N GLU A 12 -5.52 -21.81 -98.35
CA GLU A 12 -5.21 -22.55 -97.11
C GLU A 12 -6.38 -22.50 -96.11
N CYS A 13 -7.11 -21.39 -96.04
CA CYS A 13 -8.32 -21.29 -95.20
C CYS A 13 -9.44 -22.24 -95.67
N LEU A 14 -9.56 -22.47 -96.97
CA LEU A 14 -10.58 -23.37 -97.53
C LEU A 14 -10.27 -24.86 -97.32
N GLN A 15 -9.01 -25.23 -97.08
CA GLN A 15 -8.63 -26.63 -96.77
C GLN A 15 -9.13 -27.08 -95.39
N TRP A 16 -9.35 -26.15 -94.45
CA TRP A 16 -9.81 -26.43 -93.08
C TRP A 16 -11.25 -25.98 -92.82
N ALA A 17 -11.90 -25.36 -93.81
CA ALA A 17 -13.30 -25.00 -93.72
C ALA A 17 -14.16 -26.27 -93.90
N GLY A 18 -14.71 -26.78 -92.80
CA GLY A 18 -15.75 -27.81 -92.85
C GLY A 18 -16.97 -27.35 -93.67
N PRO A 19 -17.88 -28.27 -94.05
CA PRO A 19 -19.06 -27.92 -94.82
C PRO A 19 -19.82 -26.78 -94.14
N SER A 20 -20.25 -25.78 -94.93
CA SER A 20 -21.03 -24.65 -94.41
C SER A 20 -22.23 -25.17 -93.62
N PRO A 21 -22.47 -24.72 -92.38
CA PRO A 21 -23.66 -25.09 -91.64
C PRO A 21 -24.89 -24.82 -92.50
N PRO A 22 -25.92 -25.69 -92.46
CA PRO A 22 -27.13 -25.47 -93.23
C PRO A 22 -27.70 -24.08 -92.89
N LEU A 23 -27.95 -23.26 -93.92
CA LEU A 23 -28.50 -21.90 -93.82
C LEU A 23 -29.90 -21.85 -93.19
N ILE A 24 -30.52 -23.02 -92.98
CA ILE A 24 -31.82 -23.17 -92.34
C ILE A 24 -31.64 -24.10 -91.14
N ARG A 25 -31.85 -23.55 -89.95
CA ARG A 25 -32.05 -24.34 -88.71
C ARG A 25 -33.55 -24.48 -88.48
N GLU A 26 -34.05 -25.69 -88.30
CA GLU A 26 -35.40 -25.88 -87.79
C GLU A 26 -35.51 -25.31 -86.38
N CYS A 27 -36.39 -24.33 -86.21
CA CYS A 27 -36.71 -23.74 -84.92
C CYS A 27 -38.05 -24.32 -84.45
N ARG A 28 -38.03 -25.13 -83.39
CA ARG A 28 -39.27 -25.57 -82.72
C ARG A 28 -39.71 -24.48 -81.76
N VAL A 29 -40.68 -23.68 -82.19
CA VAL A 29 -41.40 -22.77 -81.28
C VAL A 29 -42.49 -23.60 -80.60
N ALA A 30 -42.41 -23.72 -79.27
CA ALA A 30 -43.48 -24.34 -78.49
C ALA A 30 -44.77 -23.55 -78.72
N CYS A 31 -45.76 -24.16 -79.36
CA CYS A 31 -47.09 -23.60 -79.49
C CYS A 31 -48.01 -24.25 -78.47
N LYS A 32 -48.66 -23.40 -77.65
CA LYS A 32 -50.06 -23.57 -77.19
C LYS A 32 -50.21 -24.70 -76.16
N ASP A 33 -49.90 -24.49 -74.89
CA ASP A 33 -50.91 -24.02 -73.93
C ASP A 33 -50.32 -23.33 -72.68
N ASP A 34 -49.01 -23.10 -72.65
CA ASP A 34 -48.33 -22.52 -71.50
C ASP A 34 -48.25 -20.99 -71.60
N CYS A 35 -48.50 -20.29 -70.50
CA CYS A 35 -48.31 -18.85 -70.39
C CYS A 35 -46.80 -18.54 -70.44
N THR A 36 -46.27 -18.39 -71.66
CA THR A 36 -44.86 -18.06 -71.86
C THR A 36 -44.64 -16.57 -71.60
N LEU A 37 -43.73 -16.25 -70.68
CA LEU A 37 -43.41 -14.89 -70.28
C LEU A 37 -42.04 -14.50 -70.86
N THR A 38 -41.87 -13.22 -71.18
CA THR A 38 -40.55 -12.68 -71.51
C THR A 38 -39.61 -12.86 -70.31
N ALA A 39 -38.31 -12.81 -70.58
CA ALA A 39 -37.36 -12.55 -69.52
C ALA A 39 -37.74 -11.24 -68.78
N TRP A 40 -37.46 -11.21 -67.49
CA TRP A 40 -37.61 -9.99 -66.70
C TRP A 40 -36.73 -8.87 -67.26
N SER A 41 -37.25 -7.64 -67.24
CA SER A 41 -36.42 -6.46 -67.41
C SER A 41 -35.37 -6.36 -66.30
N LYS A 42 -34.36 -5.51 -66.50
CA LYS A 42 -33.55 -5.05 -65.38
C LYS A 42 -34.46 -4.30 -64.39
N PHE A 43 -34.10 -4.34 -63.11
CA PHE A 43 -34.73 -3.49 -62.10
C PHE A 43 -34.52 -2.02 -62.45
N SER A 44 -35.52 -1.20 -62.13
CA SER A 44 -35.39 0.26 -62.17
C SER A 44 -34.29 0.73 -61.22
N GLU A 45 -33.70 1.89 -61.52
CA GLU A 45 -32.75 2.52 -60.60
C GLU A 45 -33.44 2.90 -59.29
N CYS A 46 -32.77 2.68 -58.17
CA CYS A 46 -33.25 3.06 -56.85
C CYS A 46 -33.23 4.58 -56.70
N ALA A 47 -34.35 5.16 -56.24
CA ALA A 47 -34.45 6.60 -55.95
C ALA A 47 -33.86 7.00 -54.58
N GLY A 48 -33.52 6.02 -53.74
CA GLY A 48 -32.90 6.19 -52.43
C GLY A 48 -32.95 4.92 -51.57
N CYS A 49 -32.30 4.93 -50.40
CA CYS A 49 -32.41 3.82 -49.45
C CYS A 49 -33.85 3.72 -48.92
N GLY A 50 -34.40 2.50 -48.88
CA GLY A 50 -35.77 2.22 -48.46
C GLY A 50 -36.81 2.50 -49.53
N SER A 51 -36.41 3.00 -50.69
CA SER A 51 -37.27 3.03 -51.88
C SER A 51 -37.42 1.63 -52.48
N SER A 52 -38.42 1.44 -53.32
CA SER A 52 -38.65 0.16 -54.00
C SER A 52 -38.16 0.23 -55.44
N GLN A 53 -37.48 -0.83 -55.89
CA GLN A 53 -37.14 -1.02 -57.30
C GLN A 53 -38.10 -2.03 -57.92
N THR A 54 -38.46 -1.79 -59.17
CA THR A 54 -39.47 -2.58 -59.87
C THR A 54 -38.93 -3.07 -61.20
N ARG A 55 -39.22 -4.34 -61.54
CA ARG A 55 -38.96 -4.92 -62.85
C ARG A 55 -40.24 -5.46 -63.46
N LYS A 56 -40.33 -5.44 -64.79
CA LYS A 56 -41.52 -5.87 -65.53
C LYS A 56 -41.20 -6.98 -66.54
N ARG A 57 -42.19 -7.79 -66.84
CA ARG A 57 -42.17 -8.76 -67.95
C ARG A 57 -43.55 -8.78 -68.62
N SER A 58 -43.60 -9.32 -69.83
CA SER A 58 -44.84 -9.38 -70.61
C SER A 58 -45.07 -10.79 -71.14
N LEU A 59 -46.31 -11.10 -71.49
CA LEU A 59 -46.64 -12.36 -72.16
C LEU A 59 -46.07 -12.39 -73.59
N LEU A 60 -45.38 -13.48 -73.92
CA LEU A 60 -44.89 -13.74 -75.27
C LEU A 60 -45.99 -14.36 -76.14
N GLY A 61 -46.28 -13.74 -77.28
CA GLY A 61 -47.23 -14.27 -78.25
C GLY A 61 -48.72 -14.19 -77.83
N ARG A 62 -49.59 -14.94 -78.53
CA ARG A 62 -51.03 -15.00 -78.24
C ARG A 62 -51.40 -16.36 -77.64
N SER A 63 -51.50 -16.43 -76.31
CA SER A 63 -52.06 -17.60 -75.63
C SER A 63 -53.58 -17.67 -75.83
N LYS A 64 -54.13 -18.88 -75.98
CA LYS A 64 -55.57 -19.12 -76.05
C LYS A 64 -56.29 -18.93 -74.70
N LYS A 65 -55.55 -19.00 -73.59
CA LYS A 65 -56.05 -18.79 -72.22
C LYS A 65 -55.58 -17.43 -71.67
N LYS A 66 -55.76 -16.38 -72.46
CA LYS A 66 -55.26 -15.03 -72.16
C LYS A 66 -55.67 -14.54 -70.76
N GLU A 67 -56.93 -14.73 -70.38
CA GLU A 67 -57.45 -14.34 -69.06
C GLU A 67 -56.74 -15.07 -67.91
N HIS A 68 -56.43 -16.36 -68.08
CA HIS A 68 -55.69 -17.12 -67.06
C HIS A 68 -54.23 -16.67 -66.94
N CYS A 69 -53.61 -16.30 -68.06
CA CYS A 69 -52.24 -15.78 -68.08
C CYS A 69 -52.11 -14.33 -67.57
N LEU A 70 -53.24 -13.64 -67.36
CA LEU A 70 -53.30 -12.31 -66.76
C LEU A 70 -53.54 -12.36 -65.24
N ASN A 71 -53.65 -13.55 -64.64
CA ASN A 71 -53.74 -13.69 -63.20
C ASN A 71 -52.38 -13.33 -62.55
N GLU A 72 -52.34 -12.18 -61.88
CA GLU A 72 -51.12 -11.63 -61.27
C GLU A 72 -50.56 -12.49 -60.13
N ASP A 73 -51.39 -13.26 -59.43
CA ASP A 73 -50.96 -14.13 -58.33
C ASP A 73 -50.15 -15.35 -58.85
N VAL A 74 -50.45 -15.79 -60.08
CA VAL A 74 -49.84 -16.99 -60.69
C VAL A 74 -48.76 -16.60 -61.72
N TYR A 75 -48.98 -15.49 -62.44
CA TYR A 75 -48.09 -14.98 -63.49
C TYR A 75 -47.82 -13.49 -63.27
N PRO A 76 -47.04 -13.12 -62.23
CA PRO A 76 -46.79 -11.72 -61.92
C PRO A 76 -46.05 -11.05 -63.09
N LEU A 77 -46.60 -9.96 -63.59
CA LEU A 77 -46.01 -9.16 -64.67
C LEU A 77 -45.10 -8.04 -64.15
N GLU A 78 -45.22 -7.74 -62.86
CA GLU A 78 -44.43 -6.75 -62.15
C GLU A 78 -43.95 -7.36 -60.83
N GLU A 79 -42.69 -7.12 -60.51
CA GLU A 79 -42.09 -7.55 -59.25
C GLU A 79 -41.37 -6.36 -58.63
N THR A 80 -41.66 -6.12 -57.35
CA THR A 80 -41.13 -5.01 -56.60
C THR A 80 -40.35 -5.54 -55.40
N GLU A 81 -39.10 -5.10 -55.28
CA GLU A 81 -38.22 -5.41 -54.14
C GLU A 81 -37.77 -4.12 -53.47
N THR A 82 -37.50 -4.18 -52.17
CA THR A 82 -36.93 -3.03 -51.45
C THR A 82 -35.47 -2.87 -51.83
N CYS A 83 -35.05 -1.63 -52.10
CA CYS A 83 -33.68 -1.32 -52.37
C CYS A 83 -32.78 -1.64 -51.16
N PRO A 84 -31.60 -2.25 -51.36
CA PRO A 84 -30.65 -2.52 -50.29
C PRO A 84 -30.25 -1.22 -49.58
N CYS A 85 -30.24 -1.26 -48.25
CA CYS A 85 -29.76 -0.19 -47.41
C CYS A 85 -28.58 -0.67 -46.58
N ASP A 86 -27.50 0.10 -46.61
CA ASP A 86 -26.46 -0.02 -45.59
C ASP A 86 -26.96 0.70 -44.34
N GLU A 87 -27.31 -0.08 -43.32
CA GLU A 87 -27.63 0.45 -42.00
C GLU A 87 -26.32 0.71 -41.25
N PHE A 88 -26.14 1.95 -40.79
CA PHE A 88 -24.95 2.37 -40.06
C PHE A 88 -25.29 2.65 -38.61
N LEU A 89 -24.58 1.99 -37.71
CA LEU A 89 -24.81 2.09 -36.27
C LEU A 89 -23.66 2.85 -35.60
N SER A 90 -24.01 3.88 -34.85
CA SER A 90 -23.10 4.59 -33.94
C SER A 90 -22.97 3.83 -32.62
N GLN A 91 -21.76 3.40 -32.27
CA GLN A 91 -21.53 2.70 -31.01
C GLN A 91 -20.19 3.09 -30.36
N PRO A 92 -20.06 2.95 -29.02
CA PRO A 92 -18.81 3.23 -28.32
C PRO A 92 -17.70 2.29 -28.79
N TYR A 93 -16.59 2.86 -29.22
CA TYR A 93 -15.46 2.15 -29.81
C TYR A 93 -14.16 2.42 -29.04
N GLY A 94 -13.35 1.38 -28.87
CA GLY A 94 -12.09 1.44 -28.14
C GLY A 94 -12.25 1.53 -26.62
N ASN A 95 -11.16 1.91 -25.95
CA ASN A 95 -11.07 2.06 -24.50
C ASN A 95 -11.41 3.48 -24.06
N TRP A 96 -11.78 3.64 -22.78
CA TRP A 96 -11.89 4.96 -22.16
C TRP A 96 -10.53 5.66 -22.10
N SER A 97 -10.54 6.99 -22.26
CA SER A 97 -9.38 7.84 -21.97
C SER A 97 -9.01 7.75 -20.49
N ALA A 98 -7.81 8.22 -20.15
CA ALA A 98 -7.48 8.55 -18.77
C ALA A 98 -8.51 9.55 -18.20
N CYS A 99 -8.66 9.55 -16.87
CA CYS A 99 -9.52 10.48 -16.18
C CYS A 99 -8.90 11.89 -16.22
N ILE A 100 -9.59 12.84 -16.83
CA ILE A 100 -9.12 14.22 -17.00
C ILE A 100 -9.77 15.07 -15.90
N LEU A 101 -8.95 15.66 -15.04
CA LEU A 101 -9.41 16.52 -13.95
C LEU A 101 -9.61 17.97 -14.45
N PRO A 102 -10.70 18.67 -14.05
CA PRO A 102 -10.92 20.05 -14.45
C PRO A 102 -9.88 20.98 -13.80
N ASN A 103 -9.32 21.90 -14.60
CA ASN A 103 -8.38 22.90 -14.10
C ASN A 103 -9.09 23.89 -13.15
N PRO A 104 -8.40 24.40 -12.10
CA PRO A 104 -9.01 25.23 -11.06
C PRO A 104 -9.39 26.67 -11.49
N SER A 105 -9.34 27.02 -12.77
CA SER A 105 -9.50 28.40 -13.22
C SER A 105 -10.95 28.88 -13.41
N SER A 106 -11.97 28.24 -12.82
CA SER A 106 -13.36 28.68 -12.98
C SER A 106 -14.25 28.70 -11.72
N TYR A 107 -13.69 28.53 -10.51
CA TYR A 107 -14.46 28.80 -9.30
C TYR A 107 -13.67 29.64 -8.30
N GLU A 108 -14.02 30.91 -8.27
CA GLU A 108 -13.48 31.95 -7.40
C GLU A 108 -13.93 31.75 -5.94
N SER A 109 -13.02 32.03 -4.99
CA SER A 109 -13.25 32.29 -3.56
C SER A 109 -13.38 31.10 -2.58
N LEU A 110 -12.32 30.84 -1.79
CA LEU A 110 -12.20 31.33 -0.39
C LEU A 110 -10.86 30.92 0.24
N GLN A 111 -10.11 31.94 0.65
CA GLN A 111 -8.97 32.02 1.59
C GLN A 111 -8.38 30.73 2.19
N GLY A 112 -7.06 30.56 2.02
CA GLY A 112 -6.22 29.87 3.01
C GLY A 112 -4.90 29.28 2.50
N TRP A 113 -3.82 30.06 2.59
CA TRP A 113 -2.40 29.67 2.57
C TRP A 113 -1.82 29.02 1.30
N MET A 114 -0.89 29.74 0.67
CA MET A 114 -0.11 29.29 -0.48
C MET A 114 0.83 28.12 -0.11
N SER A 115 0.75 27.04 -0.89
CA SER A 115 1.89 26.17 -1.20
C SER A 115 1.87 25.87 -2.70
N HIS A 116 3.05 25.67 -3.28
CA HIS A 116 3.31 25.69 -4.72
C HIS A 116 2.42 24.77 -5.57
N ARG A 117 1.86 25.32 -6.67
CA ARG A 117 1.25 24.64 -7.84
C ARG A 117 0.26 23.51 -7.53
N GLU A 118 -0.98 23.86 -7.23
CA GLU A 118 -2.07 22.87 -7.16
C GLU A 118 -2.66 22.60 -8.55
N LEU A 119 -1.97 21.78 -9.34
CA LEU A 119 -2.71 20.84 -10.20
C LEU A 119 -3.41 19.89 -9.22
N LYS A 120 -4.75 19.85 -9.23
CA LYS A 120 -5.46 18.79 -8.50
C LYS A 120 -5.03 17.47 -9.14
N GLU A 121 -4.29 16.65 -8.42
CA GLU A 121 -3.81 15.34 -8.88
C GLU A 121 -4.83 14.22 -8.65
N CYS A 122 -5.94 14.54 -7.97
CA CYS A 122 -6.99 13.61 -7.62
C CYS A 122 -8.36 14.30 -7.53
N GLY A 123 -9.42 13.49 -7.48
CA GLY A 123 -10.81 13.91 -7.33
C GLY A 123 -11.67 13.51 -8.52
N GLN A 124 -12.80 14.19 -8.65
CA GLN A 124 -13.74 13.96 -9.74
C GLN A 124 -13.24 14.59 -11.04
N GLY A 125 -13.26 13.79 -12.11
CA GLY A 125 -12.92 14.22 -13.46
C GLY A 125 -13.87 13.61 -14.49
N LEU A 126 -13.52 13.77 -15.76
CA LEU A 126 -14.25 13.22 -16.89
C LEU A 126 -13.34 12.29 -17.70
N ARG A 127 -13.90 11.16 -18.14
CA ARG A 127 -13.27 10.27 -19.13
C ARG A 127 -14.12 10.23 -20.40
N TYR A 128 -13.45 10.04 -21.53
CA TYR A 128 -14.04 10.11 -22.86
C TYR A 128 -13.81 8.79 -23.60
N ARG A 129 -14.81 8.33 -24.37
CA ARG A 129 -14.68 7.15 -25.24
C ARG A 129 -15.25 7.48 -26.61
N ALA A 130 -14.54 7.13 -27.67
CA ALA A 130 -14.95 7.48 -29.02
C ALA A 130 -16.25 6.76 -29.41
N VAL A 131 -17.07 7.42 -30.22
CA VAL A 131 -18.20 6.80 -30.91
C VAL A 131 -17.79 6.57 -32.35
N ALA A 132 -17.85 5.32 -32.81
CA ALA A 132 -17.54 4.95 -34.18
C ALA A 132 -18.80 4.57 -34.94
N CYS A 133 -18.80 4.89 -36.24
CA CYS A 133 -19.83 4.49 -37.18
C CYS A 133 -19.44 3.15 -37.81
N ILE A 134 -20.32 2.16 -37.72
CA ILE A 134 -20.04 0.79 -38.11
C ILE A 134 -21.16 0.29 -39.04
N ASN A 135 -20.79 -0.45 -40.08
CA ASN A 135 -21.76 -1.05 -41.02
C ASN A 135 -22.33 -2.39 -40.51
N GLN A 136 -23.28 -2.98 -41.24
CA GLN A 136 -23.89 -4.27 -40.89
C GLN A 136 -22.88 -5.44 -40.81
N GLN A 137 -21.73 -5.33 -41.46
CA GLN A 137 -20.67 -6.34 -41.43
C GLN A 137 -19.67 -6.12 -40.28
N GLY A 138 -19.86 -5.08 -39.45
CA GLY A 138 -19.00 -4.77 -38.30
C GLY A 138 -17.74 -3.97 -38.63
N HIS A 139 -17.61 -3.46 -39.85
CA HIS A 139 -16.47 -2.65 -40.29
C HIS A 139 -16.67 -1.17 -39.94
N LEU A 140 -15.58 -0.53 -39.54
CA LEU A 140 -15.54 0.92 -39.35
C LEU A 140 -15.71 1.62 -40.70
N VAL A 141 -16.68 2.54 -40.76
CA VAL A 141 -16.94 3.36 -41.94
C VAL A 141 -16.80 4.84 -41.61
N ASN A 142 -17.00 5.70 -42.61
CA ASN A 142 -16.90 7.14 -42.41
C ASN A 142 -17.93 7.62 -41.37
N PRO A 143 -17.52 8.36 -40.32
CA PRO A 143 -18.42 8.88 -39.29
C PRO A 143 -19.60 9.69 -39.82
N THR A 144 -19.49 10.36 -40.98
CA THR A 144 -20.59 11.16 -41.55
C THR A 144 -21.80 10.35 -41.99
N LEU A 145 -21.67 9.03 -42.07
CA LEU A 145 -22.76 8.11 -42.43
C LEU A 145 -23.68 7.81 -41.22
N CYS A 146 -23.23 8.12 -40.01
CA CYS A 146 -24.02 8.02 -38.79
C CYS A 146 -24.44 9.42 -38.31
N THR A 147 -25.59 9.50 -37.64
CA THR A 147 -26.10 10.75 -37.06
C THR A 147 -25.39 11.13 -35.76
N ASP A 148 -24.94 10.14 -34.98
CA ASP A 148 -24.26 10.35 -33.71
C ASP A 148 -22.74 10.16 -33.87
N THR A 149 -21.99 11.20 -33.54
CA THR A 149 -20.53 11.29 -33.73
C THR A 149 -19.88 11.98 -32.53
N GLY A 150 -18.60 11.68 -32.29
CA GLY A 150 -17.82 12.31 -31.22
C GLY A 150 -17.45 11.33 -30.11
N TYR A 151 -17.79 11.67 -28.87
CA TYR A 151 -17.37 10.94 -27.68
C TYR A 151 -18.50 10.77 -26.69
N THR A 152 -18.59 9.60 -26.07
CA THR A 152 -19.34 9.43 -24.82
C THR A 152 -18.51 9.94 -23.66
N VAL A 153 -19.17 10.55 -22.67
CA VAL A 153 -18.54 11.16 -21.51
C VAL A 153 -19.06 10.49 -20.25
N GLU A 154 -18.15 10.21 -19.31
CA GLU A 154 -18.51 9.63 -18.03
C GLU A 154 -17.71 10.30 -16.90
N VAL A 155 -18.32 10.40 -15.72
CA VAL A 155 -17.64 10.87 -14.52
C VAL A 155 -16.71 9.78 -14.01
N CYS A 156 -15.47 10.15 -13.76
CA CYS A 156 -14.47 9.28 -13.15
C CYS A 156 -13.94 9.91 -11.86
N HIS A 157 -13.38 9.09 -10.98
CA HIS A 157 -12.82 9.55 -9.72
C HIS A 157 -11.39 9.03 -9.56
N ILE A 158 -10.42 9.94 -9.50
CA ILE A 158 -9.03 9.62 -9.14
C ILE A 158 -8.94 9.70 -7.62
N PRO A 159 -8.65 8.60 -6.91
CA PRO A 159 -8.65 8.61 -5.46
C PRO A 159 -7.47 9.44 -4.93
N CYS A 160 -7.71 10.27 -3.92
CA CYS A 160 -6.69 11.19 -3.42
C CYS A 160 -5.59 10.50 -2.63
N PRO A 161 -4.36 11.06 -2.65
CA PRO A 161 -3.29 10.60 -1.76
C PRO A 161 -3.75 10.79 -0.33
N LEU A 162 -3.69 9.72 0.44
CA LEU A 162 -3.96 9.74 1.88
C LEU A 162 -2.65 9.50 2.60
N ASP A 163 -2.22 10.48 3.37
CA ASP A 163 -1.00 10.37 4.18
C ASP A 163 -1.21 9.39 5.34
N CYS A 164 -0.11 8.74 5.74
CA CYS A 164 -0.13 7.93 6.94
C CYS A 164 -0.46 8.78 8.18
N LYS A 165 -1.45 8.34 8.97
CA LYS A 165 -1.77 8.97 10.25
C LYS A 165 -1.51 8.02 11.40
N LEU A 166 -0.83 8.54 12.41
CA LEU A 166 -0.55 7.83 13.66
C LEU A 166 -1.45 8.39 14.76
N SER A 167 -1.57 7.65 15.86
CA SER A 167 -2.20 8.15 17.07
C SER A 167 -1.38 9.26 17.71
N GLU A 168 -2.00 9.93 18.68
CA GLU A 168 -1.25 10.65 19.70
C GLU A 168 -0.30 9.69 20.43
N TRP A 169 0.76 10.26 20.98
CA TRP A 169 1.68 9.52 21.82
C TRP A 169 1.00 9.02 23.09
N SER A 170 1.35 7.81 23.51
CA SER A 170 1.04 7.33 24.86
C SER A 170 1.72 8.21 25.90
N ALA A 171 1.26 8.10 27.15
CA ALA A 171 2.03 8.56 28.29
C ALA A 171 3.41 7.86 28.30
N TRP A 172 4.40 8.54 28.90
CA TRP A 172 5.70 7.94 29.16
C TRP A 172 5.58 6.79 30.16
N SER A 173 6.31 5.71 29.92
CA SER A 173 6.53 4.67 30.92
C SER A 173 7.27 5.23 32.15
N ALA A 174 7.24 4.49 33.25
CA ALA A 174 8.21 4.68 34.33
C ALA A 174 9.65 4.54 33.80
N CYS A 175 10.59 5.13 34.52
CA CYS A 175 12.01 4.97 34.21
C CYS A 175 12.41 3.50 34.40
N SER A 176 13.19 2.95 33.48
CA SER A 176 13.64 1.54 33.53
C SER A 176 14.50 1.23 34.75
N ALA A 177 15.12 2.25 35.35
CA ALA A 177 15.89 2.16 36.57
C ALA A 177 15.22 2.98 37.67
N SER A 178 15.21 2.45 38.89
CA SER A 178 14.70 3.15 40.08
C SER A 178 15.63 4.28 40.53
N CYS A 179 16.93 4.18 40.22
CA CYS A 179 17.92 5.23 40.42
C CYS A 179 19.02 5.14 39.35
N GLY A 180 19.76 6.24 39.17
CA GLY A 180 20.79 6.37 38.15
C GLY A 180 20.20 6.50 36.74
N SER A 181 21.03 6.24 35.74
CA SER A 181 20.65 6.36 34.34
C SER A 181 19.73 5.22 33.90
N GLY A 182 18.56 5.57 33.38
CA GLY A 182 17.61 4.67 32.75
C GLY A 182 16.99 5.26 31.49
N LEU A 183 16.00 4.56 30.95
CA LEU A 183 15.21 4.99 29.81
C LEU A 183 13.73 4.99 30.17
N LYS A 184 13.01 5.99 29.69
CA LYS A 184 11.54 5.96 29.62
C LYS A 184 11.11 5.89 28.17
N ILE A 185 10.05 5.14 27.91
CA ILE A 185 9.58 4.80 26.57
C ILE A 185 8.12 5.23 26.43
N ARG A 186 7.76 5.73 25.26
CA ARG A 186 6.36 5.93 24.85
C ARG A 186 6.13 5.35 23.47
N SER A 187 4.88 5.08 23.13
CA SER A 187 4.51 4.53 21.82
C SER A 187 3.38 5.31 21.15
N LYS A 188 3.31 5.20 19.84
CA LYS A 188 2.15 5.59 19.02
C LYS A 188 1.81 4.44 18.09
N TRP A 189 0.54 4.25 17.80
CA TRP A 189 0.08 3.21 16.90
C TRP A 189 -0.41 3.80 15.59
N LEU A 190 -0.39 2.98 14.54
CA LEU A 190 -0.94 3.32 13.25
C LEU A 190 -2.47 3.47 13.32
N ARG A 191 -2.99 4.61 12.88
CA ARG A 191 -4.44 4.84 12.70
C ARG A 191 -4.88 4.62 11.26
N GLU A 192 -4.17 5.23 10.31
CA GLU A 192 -4.48 5.15 8.89
C GLU A 192 -3.19 4.88 8.11
N LYS A 193 -3.21 3.87 7.24
CA LYS A 193 -2.09 3.59 6.32
C LYS A 193 -2.08 4.61 5.19
N ALA A 194 -0.88 4.89 4.69
CA ALA A 194 -0.72 5.66 3.48
C ALA A 194 -1.39 4.96 2.28
N PHE A 195 -2.06 5.71 1.42
CA PHE A 195 -2.73 5.20 0.22
C PHE A 195 -2.54 6.15 -0.97
N ASN A 196 -2.61 5.64 -2.20
CA ASN A 196 -2.45 6.38 -3.47
C ASN A 196 -1.25 7.35 -3.52
N GLY A 197 -0.08 6.93 -3.04
CA GLY A 197 1.12 7.77 -3.08
C GLY A 197 1.19 8.85 -1.98
N GLY A 198 0.29 8.82 -0.99
CA GLY A 198 0.42 9.62 0.22
C GLY A 198 1.70 9.29 1.01
N ARG A 199 2.09 10.19 1.91
CA ARG A 199 3.34 10.07 2.70
C ARG A 199 3.39 8.75 3.47
N PRO A 200 4.46 7.96 3.31
CA PRO A 200 4.56 6.64 3.93
C PRO A 200 4.67 6.75 5.45
N CYS A 201 4.20 5.71 6.15
CA CYS A 201 4.39 5.59 7.58
C CYS A 201 5.88 5.44 7.92
N PRO A 202 6.34 5.93 9.09
CA PRO A 202 7.63 5.53 9.63
C PRO A 202 7.69 4.01 9.84
N LYS A 203 8.89 3.46 10.08
CA LYS A 203 9.07 2.02 10.31
C LYS A 203 8.26 1.57 11.53
N LEU A 204 7.26 0.73 11.27
CA LEU A 204 6.38 0.15 12.28
C LEU A 204 6.91 -1.22 12.73
N ASP A 205 6.61 -1.61 13.97
CA ASP A 205 6.83 -2.97 14.46
C ASP A 205 5.73 -3.95 13.99
N LEU A 206 5.81 -5.22 14.41
CA LEU A 206 4.83 -6.28 14.13
C LEU A 206 3.41 -5.97 14.65
N LYS A 207 3.28 -5.05 15.62
CA LYS A 207 2.02 -4.58 16.21
C LYS A 207 1.57 -3.24 15.62
N ASN A 208 2.18 -2.79 14.52
CA ASN A 208 1.93 -1.49 13.88
C ASN A 208 2.21 -0.28 14.81
N GLN A 209 3.23 -0.36 15.66
CA GLN A 209 3.62 0.71 16.58
C GLN A 209 4.99 1.30 16.27
N VAL A 210 5.17 2.55 16.71
CA VAL A 210 6.46 3.25 16.77
C VAL A 210 6.74 3.60 18.21
N TYR A 211 7.99 3.45 18.63
CA TYR A 211 8.44 3.77 19.98
C TYR A 211 9.42 4.94 19.95
N GLU A 212 9.42 5.71 21.03
CA GLU A 212 10.43 6.71 21.31
C GLU A 212 10.97 6.44 22.71
N ALA A 213 12.30 6.41 22.83
CA ALA A 213 13.00 6.23 24.09
C ALA A 213 13.80 7.48 24.39
N VAL A 214 13.68 7.99 25.61
CA VAL A 214 14.48 9.12 26.09
C VAL A 214 15.15 8.78 27.42
N PRO A 215 16.35 9.31 27.68
CA PRO A 215 17.02 9.15 28.97
C PRO A 215 16.20 9.70 30.14
N CYS A 216 16.28 9.02 31.27
CA CYS A 216 15.86 9.48 32.59
C CYS A 216 16.99 9.22 33.59
N ASN A 217 17.20 10.13 34.54
CA ASN A 217 18.17 9.93 35.61
C ASN A 217 17.44 10.05 36.95
N GLY A 218 17.47 8.99 37.75
CA GLY A 218 17.03 9.01 39.14
C GLY A 218 18.21 9.30 40.07
N GLU A 219 18.00 10.02 41.16
CA GLU A 219 19.06 10.18 42.15
C GLU A 219 19.27 8.85 42.90
N CYS A 220 20.45 8.24 42.77
CA CYS A 220 20.84 7.12 43.63
C CYS A 220 21.27 7.67 44.98
N ILE A 221 20.30 7.81 45.88
CA ILE A 221 20.60 8.12 47.27
C ILE A 221 21.08 6.84 47.95
N GLN A 222 22.38 6.73 48.18
CA GLN A 222 22.95 5.64 48.98
C GLN A 222 22.92 6.06 50.46
N TYR A 223 22.45 5.16 51.32
CA TYR A 223 22.43 5.33 52.77
C TYR A 223 23.52 4.44 53.40
N GLU A 224 24.22 4.96 54.41
CA GLU A 224 25.32 4.26 55.08
C GLU A 224 25.18 4.41 56.61
N TRP A 225 25.46 3.33 57.35
CA TRP A 225 25.54 3.40 58.81
C TRP A 225 26.82 4.11 59.26
N ARG A 226 26.67 5.16 60.06
CA ARG A 226 27.79 5.81 60.76
C ARG A 226 27.75 5.44 62.24
N ILE A 227 28.90 5.00 62.74
CA ILE A 227 29.12 4.62 64.13
C ILE A 227 29.85 5.72 64.89
N GLU A 228 29.41 6.00 66.11
CA GLU A 228 30.16 6.85 67.05
C GLU A 228 31.14 6.01 67.89
N PRO A 229 32.14 6.65 68.54
CA PRO A 229 33.03 5.97 69.48
C PRO A 229 32.24 5.30 70.62
N TRP A 230 32.78 4.18 71.11
CA TRP A 230 32.24 3.50 72.30
C TRP A 230 32.33 4.40 73.53
N SER A 231 31.30 4.34 74.39
CA SER A 231 31.35 4.96 75.71
C SER A 231 32.47 4.37 76.55
N ILE A 232 32.79 5.01 77.67
CA ILE A 232 33.59 4.36 78.70
C ILE A 232 32.91 3.07 79.17
N CYS A 233 33.71 2.08 79.56
CA CYS A 233 33.21 0.82 80.10
C CYS A 233 32.51 1.09 81.44
N THR A 234 31.20 0.84 81.51
CA THR A 234 30.42 1.06 82.73
C THR A 234 30.13 -0.27 83.39
N ILE A 235 30.43 -0.40 84.67
CA ILE A 235 30.22 -1.61 85.46
C ILE A 235 29.11 -1.35 86.46
N SER A 236 28.06 -2.17 86.43
CA SER A 236 26.93 -2.07 87.36
C SER A 236 27.32 -2.72 88.69
N THR A 237 27.91 -1.94 89.60
CA THR A 237 28.23 -2.39 90.97
C THR A 237 27.01 -2.17 91.88
N MET A 238 26.47 -3.24 92.46
CA MET A 238 25.36 -3.15 93.43
C MET A 238 25.83 -2.85 94.87
N ASP A 239 27.13 -2.95 95.17
CA ASP A 239 27.72 -2.71 96.50
C ASP A 239 29.16 -2.16 96.35
N ASP A 240 29.66 -1.43 97.36
CA ASP A 240 30.95 -0.68 97.46
C ASP A 240 32.25 -1.53 97.27
N LEU A 241 32.33 -2.31 96.20
CA LEU A 241 33.52 -3.03 95.73
C LEU A 241 34.18 -2.25 94.57
N PRO A 242 35.51 -2.42 94.33
CA PRO A 242 36.17 -1.73 93.23
C PRO A 242 35.47 -2.05 91.90
N ALA A 243 35.05 -1.03 91.17
CA ALA A 243 34.32 -1.13 89.91
C ALA A 243 35.24 -1.65 88.78
N CYS A 244 35.51 -2.95 88.80
CA CYS A 244 36.34 -3.67 87.84
C CYS A 244 35.73 -5.04 87.49
N GLY A 245 36.08 -5.58 86.33
CA GLY A 245 35.47 -6.78 85.75
C GLY A 245 34.69 -6.49 84.47
N GLU A 246 33.68 -7.33 84.20
CA GLU A 246 32.82 -7.24 83.02
C GLU A 246 31.89 -6.02 83.12
N GLY A 247 31.90 -5.19 82.08
CA GLY A 247 31.02 -4.03 81.96
C GLY A 247 30.39 -3.98 80.58
N VAL A 248 29.58 -2.94 80.37
CA VAL A 248 28.93 -2.68 79.09
C VAL A 248 29.41 -1.34 78.54
N GLN A 249 29.82 -1.36 77.27
CA GLN A 249 29.99 -0.15 76.47
C GLN A 249 28.79 0.00 75.53
N SER A 250 28.31 1.23 75.40
CA SER A 250 27.26 1.58 74.45
C SER A 250 27.80 2.58 73.43
N ARG A 251 27.24 2.58 72.22
CA ARG A 251 27.52 3.61 71.22
C ARG A 251 26.24 4.00 70.49
N LYS A 252 26.22 5.21 69.97
CA LYS A 252 25.17 5.66 69.06
C LYS A 252 25.55 5.26 67.63
N ILE A 253 24.54 4.82 66.89
CA ILE A 253 24.62 4.58 65.45
C ILE A 253 23.60 5.49 64.78
N ARG A 254 23.91 5.97 63.58
CA ARG A 254 23.02 6.85 62.82
C ARG A 254 23.06 6.47 61.34
N CYS A 255 21.90 6.37 60.71
CA CYS A 255 21.79 6.24 59.27
C CYS A 255 22.03 7.62 58.62
N VAL A 256 22.96 7.73 57.68
CA VAL A 256 23.23 8.99 56.97
C VAL A 256 23.10 8.82 55.46
N LYS A 257 22.65 9.87 54.79
CA LYS A 257 22.71 9.98 53.33
C LYS A 257 24.18 10.20 52.91
N LYS A 258 24.72 9.32 52.08
CA LYS A 258 26.07 9.48 51.51
C LYS A 258 26.02 10.58 50.46
N GLY A 259 26.48 11.77 50.83
CA GLY A 259 26.62 12.89 49.91
C GLY A 259 27.76 12.65 48.91
N GLU A 260 27.60 13.15 47.68
CA GLU A 260 28.73 13.33 46.78
C GLU A 260 29.76 14.28 47.46
N THR A 261 31.04 13.96 47.29
CA THR A 261 32.20 14.53 48.00
C THR A 261 32.05 16.00 48.38
N GLY A 262 31.87 16.27 49.68
CA GLY A 262 31.82 17.62 50.26
C GLY A 262 30.47 18.05 50.83
N GLY A 263 29.40 17.26 50.65
CA GLY A 263 28.10 17.51 51.27
C GLY A 263 28.04 17.15 52.76
N GLU A 264 27.31 17.94 53.55
CA GLU A 264 27.04 17.70 54.97
C GLU A 264 26.25 16.40 55.16
N ASN A 265 26.73 15.50 56.03
CA ASN A 265 26.09 14.21 56.28
C ASN A 265 24.80 14.39 57.09
N VAL A 266 23.66 14.44 56.39
CA VAL A 266 22.34 14.54 57.03
C VAL A 266 21.95 13.17 57.60
N THR A 267 21.59 13.18 58.89
CA THR A 267 21.04 12.00 59.56
C THR A 267 19.59 11.80 59.11
N VAL A 268 19.28 10.58 58.67
CA VAL A 268 17.96 10.22 58.15
C VAL A 268 17.35 9.09 59.00
N ASP A 269 16.12 8.69 58.66
CA ASP A 269 15.46 7.57 59.32
C ASP A 269 16.27 6.27 59.20
N ASP A 270 16.37 5.53 60.30
CA ASP A 270 17.15 4.29 60.40
C ASP A 270 16.67 3.21 59.40
N GLY A 271 15.39 3.23 58.99
CA GLY A 271 14.81 2.28 58.03
C GLY A 271 15.31 2.43 56.59
N LEU A 272 16.02 3.52 56.28
CA LEU A 272 16.59 3.76 54.95
C LEU A 272 17.97 3.10 54.75
N CYS A 273 18.65 2.77 55.85
CA CYS A 273 19.89 1.99 55.81
C CYS A 273 19.57 0.49 55.83
N ASP A 274 20.48 -0.31 55.26
CA ASP A 274 20.33 -1.76 55.25
C ASP A 274 20.34 -2.30 56.68
N GLN A 275 19.23 -2.94 57.06
CA GLN A 275 19.05 -3.47 58.41
C GLN A 275 19.92 -4.70 58.67
N GLU A 276 20.30 -5.45 57.62
CA GLU A 276 21.19 -6.62 57.76
C GLU A 276 22.61 -6.20 58.15
N GLU A 277 23.04 -5.00 57.74
CA GLU A 277 24.36 -4.44 58.04
C GLU A 277 24.39 -3.57 59.32
N THR A 278 23.36 -3.66 60.18
CA THR A 278 23.24 -2.81 61.37
C THR A 278 24.39 -3.05 62.37
N PRO A 279 25.20 -2.03 62.69
CA PRO A 279 26.29 -2.18 63.66
C PRO A 279 25.77 -2.38 65.10
N PRO A 280 26.46 -3.13 65.97
CA PRO A 280 26.01 -3.35 67.35
C PRO A 280 25.98 -2.05 68.16
N ARG A 281 24.92 -1.83 68.94
CA ARG A 281 24.74 -0.64 69.81
C ARG A 281 25.35 -0.81 71.21
N ALA A 282 25.56 -2.05 71.63
CA ALA A 282 26.17 -2.39 72.91
C ALA A 282 27.17 -3.53 72.71
N GLN A 283 28.25 -3.52 73.49
CA GLN A 283 29.21 -4.61 73.55
C GLN A 283 29.71 -4.79 74.98
N VAL A 284 30.19 -5.99 75.27
CA VAL A 284 30.84 -6.31 76.53
C VAL A 284 32.27 -5.73 76.52
N CYS A 285 32.66 -5.13 77.63
CA CYS A 285 34.00 -4.61 77.88
C CYS A 285 34.52 -5.17 79.21
N PHE A 286 35.83 -5.09 79.41
CA PHE A 286 36.47 -5.58 80.62
C PHE A 286 37.41 -4.52 81.19
N LEU A 287 37.19 -4.12 82.44
CA LEU A 287 38.12 -3.26 83.19
C LEU A 287 38.93 -4.12 84.13
N SER A 288 40.25 -4.05 84.03
CA SER A 288 41.15 -4.81 84.88
C SER A 288 41.03 -4.40 86.36
N CYS A 289 41.03 -5.39 87.26
CA CYS A 289 40.95 -5.15 88.69
C CYS A 289 42.31 -4.76 89.30
N PRO A 290 42.34 -4.01 90.42
CA PRO A 290 43.59 -3.57 91.06
C PRO A 290 44.56 -4.69 91.47
N ASN A 291 44.06 -5.93 91.59
CA ASN A 291 44.86 -7.11 91.94
C ASN A 291 45.17 -8.02 90.74
N ASP A 292 44.73 -7.66 89.53
CA ASP A 292 45.04 -8.41 88.31
C ASP A 292 46.35 -7.88 87.70
N CYS A 293 47.29 -8.78 87.45
CA CYS A 293 48.50 -8.46 86.70
C CYS A 293 48.14 -8.24 85.22
N VAL A 294 48.01 -6.99 84.81
CA VAL A 294 47.70 -6.62 83.43
C VAL A 294 48.99 -6.58 82.63
N VAL A 295 49.17 -7.52 81.71
CA VAL A 295 50.19 -7.44 80.65
C VAL A 295 49.62 -6.68 79.46
N SER A 296 50.38 -5.73 78.92
CA SER A 296 50.00 -5.01 77.70
C SER A 296 49.84 -5.99 76.53
N PRO A 297 49.05 -5.64 75.49
CA PRO A 297 49.08 -6.37 74.23
C PRO A 297 50.53 -6.46 73.73
N TRP A 298 50.94 -7.66 73.29
CA TRP A 298 52.28 -7.89 72.76
C TRP A 298 52.61 -6.85 71.69
N GLY A 299 53.76 -6.18 71.83
CA GLY A 299 54.27 -5.34 70.76
C GLY A 299 54.56 -6.17 69.50
N PRO A 300 54.62 -5.57 68.30
CA PRO A 300 55.08 -6.29 67.13
C PRO A 300 56.48 -6.85 67.40
N TRP A 301 56.67 -8.15 67.20
CA TRP A 301 57.93 -8.81 67.50
C TRP A 301 59.10 -8.14 66.79
N SER A 302 60.20 -7.89 67.50
CA SER A 302 61.43 -7.39 66.88
C SER A 302 61.97 -8.39 65.86
N SER A 303 62.50 -7.87 64.75
CA SER A 303 63.17 -8.65 63.70
C SER A 303 64.46 -9.25 64.26
N CYS A 304 64.76 -10.51 63.89
CA CYS A 304 65.98 -11.19 64.37
C CYS A 304 67.25 -10.42 63.95
N PRO A 305 68.24 -10.27 64.85
CA PRO A 305 69.59 -9.94 64.44
C PRO A 305 70.14 -11.10 63.59
N LEU A 306 70.82 -10.77 62.49
CA LEU A 306 71.32 -11.72 61.49
C LEU A 306 72.55 -12.54 61.92
N GLU A 307 72.92 -12.53 63.20
CA GLU A 307 74.04 -13.34 63.68
C GLU A 307 73.62 -14.30 64.79
N CYS A 308 73.78 -15.59 64.51
CA CYS A 308 73.48 -16.71 65.38
C CYS A 308 74.55 -16.83 66.47
N ASP A 309 74.42 -16.03 67.53
CA ASP A 309 75.07 -16.33 68.80
C ASP A 309 74.12 -17.10 69.72
N ARG A 310 74.65 -18.12 70.39
CA ARG A 310 73.92 -19.00 71.34
C ARG A 310 73.52 -18.20 72.58
N GLY A 311 72.44 -17.44 72.46
CA GLY A 311 71.87 -16.65 73.54
C GLY A 311 70.79 -15.65 73.12
N ALA A 312 70.37 -15.61 71.84
CA ALA A 312 69.34 -14.67 71.40
C ALA A 312 67.93 -15.14 71.79
N ALA A 313 67.30 -14.46 72.75
CA ALA A 313 65.88 -14.62 73.08
C ALA A 313 65.09 -13.39 72.61
N ARG A 314 63.91 -13.62 72.02
CA ARG A 314 62.98 -12.55 71.65
C ARG A 314 62.14 -12.18 72.87
N SER A 315 62.19 -10.91 73.27
CA SER A 315 61.26 -10.34 74.24
C SER A 315 60.11 -9.68 73.49
N GLY A 316 58.88 -9.93 73.93
CA GLY A 316 57.68 -9.23 73.48
C GLY A 316 56.91 -8.63 74.65
#